data_AF-A0A523XBY9-F1
#
_entry.id   AF-A0A523XBY9-F1
#
_cell.length_a   1.000
_cell.length_b   1.000
_cell.length_c   1.000
_cell.angle_alpha   90.00
_cell.angle_beta   90.00
_cell.angle_gamma   90.00
#
_symmetry.space_group_name_H-M   'P 1'
#
loop_
_entity.id
_entity.type
_entity.pdbx_description
1 polymer ?
#
loop_
_entity_poly.entity_id
_entity_poly.type
_entity_poly.pdbx_seq_one_letter_code
_entity_poly.pdbx_strand_id
1 'polypeptide(L)'
;MKKEVTKQVYAYVVCVICLGVGIIFLCVGIYGVIKIISPEFTIPKWEWKKVATFQSFKTDWEKTEGAVQLTDEELRIRWQDKKEIAIMGEKRDGMQNLTNMLICFVIILPIFIIHWRLARKLREE
;
A
#
# COMPACT_ATOMS: atom_id res chain seq x y z
N MET A 1 -0.83 23.18 39.54
CA MET A 1 -0.38 21.76 39.59
C MET A 1 -1.26 20.83 38.76
N LYS A 2 -2.52 20.50 39.13
CA LYS A 2 -3.32 19.51 38.36
C LYS A 2 -3.47 19.83 36.86
N LYS A 3 -3.73 21.10 36.50
CA LYS A 3 -3.90 21.52 35.11
C LYS A 3 -2.64 21.36 34.24
N GLU A 4 -1.46 21.63 34.78
CA GLU A 4 -0.19 21.49 34.04
C GLU A 4 0.16 20.03 33.81
N VAL A 5 -0.02 19.18 34.84
CA VAL A 5 0.12 17.72 34.71
C VAL A 5 -0.86 17.16 33.67
N THR A 6 -2.11 17.63 33.63
CA THR A 6 -3.09 17.21 32.61
C THR A 6 -2.67 17.58 31.19
N LYS A 7 -2.14 18.79 30.96
CA LYS A 7 -1.63 19.20 29.63
C LYS A 7 -0.42 18.37 29.20
N GLN A 8 0.46 18.06 30.13
CA GLN A 8 1.64 17.25 29.88
C GLN A 8 1.26 15.82 29.49
N VAL A 9 0.35 15.18 30.24
CA VAL A 9 -0.17 13.85 29.90
C VAL A 9 -0.85 13.86 28.53
N TYR A 10 -1.68 14.86 28.24
CA TYR A 10 -2.31 15.01 26.93
C TYR A 10 -1.27 15.07 25.80
N ALA A 11 -0.23 15.90 25.94
CA ALA A 11 0.81 16.01 24.92
C ALA A 11 1.54 14.69 24.67
N TYR A 12 1.85 13.93 25.74
CA TYR A 12 2.45 12.60 25.59
C TYR A 12 1.51 11.59 24.94
N VAL A 13 0.23 11.57 25.30
CA VAL A 13 -0.76 10.69 24.68
C VAL A 13 -0.86 10.95 23.18
N VAL A 14 -0.92 12.23 22.77
CA VAL A 14 -0.92 12.59 21.33
C VAL A 14 0.36 12.12 20.64
N CYS A 15 1.53 12.30 21.26
CA CYS A 15 2.80 11.80 20.71
C CYS A 15 2.79 10.28 20.51
N VAL A 16 2.24 9.50 21.47
CA VAL A 16 2.12 8.04 21.36
C VAL A 16 1.18 7.64 20.24
N ILE A 17 0.04 8.32 20.10
CA ILE A 17 -0.90 8.08 19.00
C ILE A 17 -0.23 8.37 17.66
N CYS A 18 0.44 9.51 17.52
CA CYS A 18 1.19 9.86 16.31
C CYS A 18 2.24 8.80 15.96
N LEU A 19 2.96 8.27 16.95
CA LEU A 19 3.95 7.22 16.75
C LEU A 19 3.30 5.90 16.30
N GLY A 20 2.19 5.50 16.92
CA GLY A 20 1.43 4.32 16.53
C GLY A 20 0.91 4.40 15.10
N VAL A 21 0.29 5.53 14.72
CA VAL A 21 -0.18 5.75 13.35
C VAL A 21 1.00 5.79 12.38
N GLY A 22 2.11 6.44 12.74
CA GLY A 22 3.33 6.46 11.92
C GLY A 22 3.87 5.06 11.64
N ILE A 23 3.87 4.16 12.62
CA ILE A 23 4.27 2.75 12.44
C ILE A 23 3.33 2.03 11.48
N ILE A 24 2.01 2.20 11.62
CA ILE A 24 1.03 1.56 10.73
C ILE A 24 1.27 1.98 9.28
N PHE A 25 1.43 3.28 9.02
CA PHE A 25 1.69 3.77 7.66
C PHE A 25 3.07 3.37 7.14
N LEU A 26 4.07 3.24 8.01
CA LEU A 26 5.37 2.68 7.64
C LEU A 26 5.25 1.24 7.15
N CYS A 27 4.48 0.40 7.85
CA CYS A 27 4.21 -0.98 7.40
C CYS A 27 3.50 -1.01 6.04
N VAL A 28 2.50 -0.13 5.84
CA VAL A 28 1.80 0.01 4.55
C VAL A 28 2.76 0.44 3.44
N GLY A 29 3.67 1.38 3.73
CA GLY A 29 4.66 1.84 2.76
C GLY A 29 5.68 0.76 2.40
N ILE A 30 6.20 0.01 3.38
CA ILE A 30 7.09 -1.13 3.14
C ILE A 30 6.39 -2.17 2.25
N TYR A 31 5.12 -2.47 2.53
CA TYR A 31 4.33 -3.36 1.70
C TYR A 31 4.18 -2.81 0.26
N GLY A 32 3.97 -1.51 0.12
CA GLY A 32 3.98 -0.82 -1.18
C GLY A 32 5.29 -0.97 -1.96
N VAL A 33 6.45 -0.89 -1.28
CA VAL A 33 7.76 -1.17 -1.91
C VAL A 33 7.82 -2.60 -2.43
N ILE A 34 7.37 -3.58 -1.65
CA ILE A 34 7.36 -4.99 -2.04
C ILE A 34 6.50 -5.19 -3.30
N LYS A 35 5.32 -4.57 -3.38
CA LYS A 35 4.46 -4.61 -4.58
C LYS A 35 5.15 -4.05 -5.83
N ILE A 36 6.02 -3.04 -5.69
CA ILE A 36 6.72 -2.44 -6.82
C ILE A 36 7.86 -3.33 -7.31
N ILE A 37 8.65 -3.88 -6.38
CA ILE A 37 9.84 -4.70 -6.69
C ILE A 37 9.43 -6.09 -7.16
N SER A 38 8.46 -6.72 -6.48
CA SER A 38 8.04 -8.11 -6.73
C SER A 38 6.50 -8.21 -6.82
N PRO A 39 5.90 -7.61 -7.85
CA PRO A 39 4.44 -7.64 -8.05
C PRO A 39 3.90 -9.07 -8.22
N GLU A 40 4.67 -9.98 -8.84
CA GLU A 40 4.25 -11.36 -9.05
C GLU A 40 3.98 -12.11 -7.74
N PHE A 41 4.64 -11.73 -6.65
CA PHE A 41 4.42 -12.32 -5.32
C PHE A 41 3.21 -11.71 -4.59
N THR A 42 2.90 -10.45 -4.86
CA THR A 42 1.84 -9.71 -4.15
C THR A 42 0.49 -9.76 -4.85
N ILE A 43 0.45 -10.04 -6.16
CA ILE A 43 -0.80 -10.25 -6.91
C ILE A 43 -1.61 -11.38 -6.24
N PRO A 44 -2.92 -11.20 -6.03
CA PRO A 44 -3.78 -12.24 -5.46
C PRO A 44 -3.72 -13.54 -6.27
N LYS A 45 -3.65 -14.69 -5.58
CA LYS A 45 -3.50 -16.01 -6.23
C LYS A 45 -4.54 -16.29 -7.33
N TRP A 46 -5.78 -15.84 -7.15
CA TRP A 46 -6.85 -16.05 -8.11
C TRP A 46 -6.65 -15.23 -9.40
N GLU A 47 -6.04 -14.05 -9.30
CA GLU A 47 -5.72 -13.20 -10.43
C GLU A 47 -4.48 -13.71 -11.14
N TRP A 48 -3.43 -14.01 -10.37
CA TRP A 48 -2.19 -14.56 -10.90
C TRP A 48 -2.42 -15.87 -11.67
N LYS A 49 -3.25 -16.78 -11.15
CA LYS A 49 -3.53 -18.07 -11.79
C LYS A 49 -4.11 -17.93 -13.20
N LYS A 50 -4.83 -16.83 -13.50
CA LYS A 50 -5.39 -16.58 -14.84
C LYS A 50 -4.33 -16.17 -15.85
N VAL A 51 -3.27 -15.48 -15.41
CA VAL A 51 -2.24 -14.90 -16.28
C VAL A 51 -0.86 -15.55 -16.14
N ALA A 52 -0.68 -16.46 -15.18
CA ALA A 52 0.62 -17.09 -14.88
C ALA A 52 1.20 -17.86 -16.07
N THR A 53 0.37 -18.60 -16.80
CA THR A 53 0.78 -19.38 -17.98
C THR A 53 -0.16 -19.15 -19.15
N PHE A 54 0.35 -19.32 -20.37
CA PHE A 54 -0.49 -19.27 -21.57
C PHE A 54 -1.60 -20.33 -21.53
N GLN A 55 -1.31 -21.54 -21.04
CA GLN A 55 -2.30 -22.61 -20.96
C GLN A 55 -3.41 -22.28 -19.97
N SER A 56 -3.08 -21.77 -18.78
CA SER A 56 -4.10 -21.34 -17.81
C SER A 56 -4.96 -20.22 -18.37
N PHE A 57 -4.36 -19.28 -19.12
CA PHE A 57 -5.09 -18.21 -19.79
C PHE A 57 -6.02 -18.72 -20.89
N LYS A 58 -5.52 -19.64 -21.74
CA LYS A 58 -6.30 -20.26 -22.82
C LYS A 58 -7.49 -21.05 -22.28
N THR A 59 -7.28 -21.87 -21.26
CA THR A 59 -8.38 -22.61 -20.61
C THR A 59 -9.41 -21.68 -19.96
N ASP A 60 -9.00 -20.55 -19.38
CA ASP A 60 -9.92 -19.54 -18.83
C ASP A 60 -10.71 -18.82 -19.95
N TRP A 61 -10.03 -18.51 -21.07
CA TRP A 61 -10.64 -17.88 -22.24
C TRP A 61 -11.70 -18.78 -22.89
N GLU A 62 -11.38 -20.06 -23.11
CA GLU A 62 -12.29 -21.04 -23.71
C GLU A 62 -13.52 -21.34 -22.84
N LYS A 63 -13.41 -21.15 -21.52
CA LYS A 63 -14.53 -21.25 -20.58
C LYS A 63 -15.43 -20.02 -20.55
N THR A 64 -14.99 -18.91 -21.15
CA THR A 64 -15.77 -17.67 -21.17
C THR A 64 -16.85 -17.78 -22.25
N GLU A 65 -18.12 -17.70 -21.85
CA GLU A 65 -19.24 -17.75 -22.78
C GLU A 65 -19.16 -16.61 -23.81
N GLY A 66 -19.30 -16.94 -25.09
CA GLY A 66 -19.20 -15.97 -26.19
C GLY A 66 -17.77 -15.55 -26.54
N ALA A 67 -16.74 -16.25 -26.05
CA ALA A 67 -15.36 -15.98 -26.44
C ALA A 67 -15.17 -16.14 -27.95
N VAL A 68 -14.60 -15.11 -28.57
CA VAL A 68 -14.19 -15.14 -29.99
C VAL A 68 -13.12 -16.22 -30.15
N GLN A 69 -13.29 -17.08 -31.17
CA GLN A 69 -12.23 -17.99 -31.58
C GLN A 69 -11.10 -17.18 -32.20
N LEU A 70 -10.01 -17.08 -31.45
CA LEU A 70 -8.78 -16.43 -31.87
C LEU A 70 -7.76 -17.50 -32.25
N THR A 71 -6.83 -17.14 -33.11
CA THR A 71 -5.64 -17.95 -33.33
C THR A 71 -4.77 -17.98 -32.06
N ASP A 72 -3.95 -19.02 -31.92
CA ASP A 72 -3.04 -19.15 -30.77
C ASP A 72 -2.07 -17.96 -30.68
N GLU A 73 -1.72 -17.34 -31.80
CA GLU A 73 -0.85 -16.16 -31.84
C GLU A 73 -1.54 -14.92 -31.29
N GLU A 74 -2.77 -14.63 -31.74
CA GLU A 74 -3.58 -13.52 -31.19
C GLU A 74 -3.87 -13.70 -29.71
N LEU A 75 -4.11 -14.95 -29.28
CA LEU A 75 -4.34 -15.27 -27.88
C LEU A 75 -3.07 -15.06 -27.04
N ARG A 76 -1.89 -15.33 -27.60
CA ARG A 76 -0.60 -15.12 -26.93
C ARG A 76 -0.32 -13.63 -26.73
N ILE A 77 -0.64 -12.79 -27.72
CA ILE A 77 -0.54 -11.33 -27.60
C ILE A 77 -1.45 -10.85 -26.45
N ARG A 78 -2.72 -11.26 -26.45
CA ARG A 78 -3.66 -10.87 -25.37
C ARG A 78 -3.24 -11.37 -23.99
N TRP A 79 -2.63 -12.55 -23.92
CA TRP A 79 -2.08 -13.07 -22.67
C TRP A 79 -0.94 -12.19 -22.15
N GLN A 80 -0.01 -11.79 -23.02
CA GLN A 80 1.08 -10.88 -22.66
C GLN A 80 0.55 -9.53 -22.18
N ASP A 81 -0.39 -8.94 -22.91
CA ASP A 81 -1.03 -7.68 -22.53
C ASP A 81 -1.71 -7.78 -21.17
N LYS A 82 -2.52 -8.81 -20.93
CA LYS A 82 -3.19 -8.99 -19.63
C LYS A 82 -2.20 -9.20 -18.49
N LYS A 83 -1.13 -9.97 -18.73
CA LYS A 83 -0.09 -10.21 -17.74
C LYS A 83 0.61 -8.90 -17.39
N GLU A 84 0.95 -8.09 -18.40
CA GLU A 84 1.58 -6.79 -18.21
C GLU A 84 0.67 -5.83 -17.45
N ILE A 85 -0.62 -5.76 -17.82
CA ILE A 85 -1.62 -4.94 -17.13
C ILE A 85 -1.75 -5.34 -15.66
N ALA A 86 -1.81 -6.64 -15.34
CA ALA A 86 -1.89 -7.10 -13.96
C ALA A 86 -0.66 -6.67 -13.14
N ILE A 87 0.54 -6.83 -13.71
CA ILE A 87 1.80 -6.40 -13.10
C ILE A 87 1.84 -4.87 -12.91
N MET A 88 1.44 -4.11 -13.94
CA MET A 88 1.38 -2.65 -13.87
C MET A 88 0.36 -2.16 -12.84
N GLY A 89 -0.79 -2.83 -12.75
CA GLY A 89 -1.82 -2.55 -11.76
C GLY A 89 -1.30 -2.71 -10.34
N GLU A 90 -0.62 -3.82 -10.07
CA GLU A 90 -0.03 -4.11 -8.75
C GLU A 90 1.08 -3.10 -8.39
N LYS A 91 1.95 -2.75 -9.35
CA LYS A 91 2.97 -1.71 -9.16
C LYS A 91 2.35 -0.35 -8.85
N ARG A 92 1.28 0.03 -9.59
CA ARG A 92 0.57 1.29 -9.38
C ARG A 92 -0.07 1.34 -7.99
N ASP A 93 -0.68 0.24 -7.54
CA ASP A 93 -1.21 0.14 -6.17
C ASP A 93 -0.08 0.28 -5.12
N GLY A 94 1.07 -0.35 -5.36
CA GLY A 94 2.27 -0.14 -4.56
C GLY A 94 2.72 1.32 -4.49
N MET A 95 2.72 2.04 -5.61
CA MET A 95 3.03 3.47 -5.66
C MET A 95 2.00 4.31 -4.88
N GLN A 96 0.70 3.99 -4.99
CA GLN A 96 -0.34 4.68 -4.22
C GLN A 96 -0.14 4.47 -2.72
N ASN A 97 0.22 3.27 -2.27
CA ASN A 97 0.55 2.99 -0.87
C ASN A 97 1.72 3.86 -0.37
N LEU A 98 2.76 4.04 -1.19
CA LEU A 98 3.87 4.94 -0.87
C LEU A 98 3.44 6.40 -0.81
N THR A 99 2.64 6.87 -1.77
CA THR A 99 2.09 8.24 -1.76
C THR A 99 1.25 8.49 -0.51
N ASN A 100 0.38 7.54 -0.14
CA ASN A 100 -0.45 7.64 1.06
C ASN A 100 0.39 7.68 2.34
N MET A 101 1.44 6.86 2.42
CA MET A 101 2.41 6.91 3.52
C MET A 101 3.07 8.29 3.62
N LEU A 102 3.56 8.84 2.51
CA LEU A 102 4.22 10.15 2.48
C LEU A 102 3.27 11.27 2.93
N ILE A 103 2.03 11.30 2.42
CA ILE A 103 1.01 12.26 2.84
C ILE A 103 0.76 12.15 4.36
N CYS A 104 0.66 10.93 4.88
CA CYS A 104 0.46 10.70 6.30
C CYS A 104 1.62 11.27 7.14
N PHE A 105 2.88 11.03 6.73
CA PHE A 105 4.04 11.59 7.42
C PHE A 105 4.09 13.12 7.37
N VAL A 106 3.71 13.73 6.24
CA VAL A 106 3.64 15.19 6.12
C VAL A 106 2.65 15.80 7.12
N ILE A 107 1.57 15.08 7.49
CA ILE A 107 0.58 15.55 8.46
C ILE A 107 1.01 15.22 9.90
N ILE A 108 1.46 14.00 10.16
CA ILE A 108 1.78 13.53 11.51
C ILE A 108 3.04 14.20 12.06
N LEU A 109 4.06 14.42 11.22
CA LEU A 109 5.34 14.93 11.66
C LEU A 109 5.24 16.35 12.27
N PRO A 110 4.53 17.32 11.66
CA PRO A 110 4.27 18.62 12.31
C PRO A 110 3.49 18.49 13.63
N ILE A 111 2.42 17.69 13.66
CA ILE A 111 1.60 17.48 14.87
C ILE A 111 2.47 16.92 16.00
N PHE A 112 3.27 15.90 15.69
CA PHE A 112 4.19 15.28 16.63
C PHE A 112 5.22 16.29 17.12
N ILE A 113 5.85 17.06 16.23
CA ILE A 113 6.87 18.07 16.61
C ILE A 113 6.27 19.12 17.54
N ILE A 114 5.06 19.62 17.27
CA ILE A 114 4.40 20.62 18.10
C ILE A 114 4.12 20.05 19.50
N HIS A 115 3.51 18.88 19.59
CA HIS A 115 3.17 18.25 20.88
C HIS A 115 4.43 17.83 21.64
N TRP A 116 5.46 17.36 20.95
CA TRP A 116 6.75 17.01 21.55
C TRP A 116 7.44 18.24 22.14
N ARG A 117 7.46 19.36 21.42
CA ARG A 117 8.01 20.62 21.93
C ARG A 117 7.22 21.13 23.13
N LEU A 118 5.89 21.03 23.11
CA LEU A 118 5.04 21.39 24.24
C LEU A 118 5.31 20.52 25.47
N ALA A 119 5.37 19.18 25.28
CA ALA A 119 5.66 18.23 26.35
C ALA A 119 7.04 18.47 26.97
N ARG A 120 8.05 18.79 26.15
CA ARG A 120 9.39 19.14 26.64
C ARG A 120 9.38 20.42 27.46
N LYS A 121 8.73 21.48 26.98
CA LYS A 121 8.65 22.75 27.71
C LYS A 121 7.97 22.59 29.06
N LEU A 122 6.85 21.87 29.11
CA LEU A 122 6.10 21.59 30.35
C LEU A 122 6.83 20.64 31.32
N ARG A 123 7.92 20.00 30.90
CA ARG A 123 8.77 19.17 31.78
C ARG A 123 9.90 20.00 32.42
N GLU A 124 10.29 21.09 31.77
CA GLU A 124 11.38 21.97 32.19
C GLU A 124 10.89 23.09 33.13
N GLU A 125 9.57 23.38 33.14
CA GLU A 125 8.85 24.22 34.12
C GLU A 125 8.39 23.42 35.35
#